data_AF-A0A7U9SDP7-F1
#
_entry.id   AF-A0A7U9SDP7-F1
#
_cell.length_a   1.000
_cell.length_b   1.000
_cell.length_c   1.000
_cell.angle_alpha   90.00
_cell.angle_beta   90.00
_cell.angle_gamma   90.00
#
_symmetry.space_group_name_H-M   'P 1'
#
loop_
_entity.id
_entity.type
_entity.pdbx_description
1 polymer ?
#
loop_
_entity_poly.entity_id
_entity_poly.type
_entity_poly.pdbx_seq_one_letter_code
_entity_poly.pdbx_strand_id
1 'polypeptide(L)'
;MKCPICGQQLRPGKKDPNYLLCYNCKKKFKAPQEKAPEETEQKYSNIPPKHVRKKREDEMRKAYDELLSVEDGKKKKKSSSSKPKKREEYEYDDVYDDEPMSKAPIIILGIAIIVVGAVIAYMLLK
;
A
#
# COMPACT_ATOMS: atom_id res chain seq x y z
N MET A 1 -25.44 5.10 -36.31
CA MET A 1 -25.23 3.68 -36.67
C MET A 1 -26.42 3.15 -37.46
N LYS A 2 -26.23 2.25 -38.43
CA LYS A 2 -27.35 1.63 -39.18
C LYS A 2 -27.96 0.51 -38.33
N CYS A 3 -29.27 0.35 -38.40
CA CYS A 3 -29.96 -0.76 -37.75
C CYS A 3 -29.64 -2.08 -38.49
N PRO A 4 -29.26 -3.15 -37.79
CA PRO A 4 -28.98 -4.45 -38.42
C PRO A 4 -30.22 -5.15 -38.99
N ILE A 5 -31.42 -4.65 -38.72
CA ILE A 5 -32.69 -5.26 -39.15
C ILE A 5 -33.31 -4.46 -40.31
N CYS A 6 -33.41 -3.14 -40.17
CA CYS A 6 -34.07 -2.25 -41.13
C CYS A 6 -33.09 -1.55 -42.09
N GLY A 7 -31.77 -1.63 -41.88
CA GLY A 7 -30.74 -0.88 -42.64
C GLY A 7 -30.77 0.65 -42.46
N GLN A 8 -31.86 1.18 -41.88
CA GLN A 8 -32.12 2.60 -41.67
C GLN A 8 -31.23 3.18 -40.56
N GLN A 9 -30.96 4.48 -40.61
CA GLN A 9 -30.15 5.17 -39.61
C GLN A 9 -30.87 5.23 -38.27
N LEU A 10 -30.22 4.71 -37.22
CA LEU A 10 -30.71 4.79 -35.85
C LEU A 10 -30.56 6.22 -35.31
N ARG A 11 -31.59 6.71 -34.60
CA ARG A 11 -31.62 8.05 -33.98
C ARG A 11 -31.50 7.92 -32.46
N PRO A 12 -30.82 8.85 -31.77
CA PRO A 12 -30.77 8.86 -30.30
C PRO A 12 -32.17 9.05 -29.71
N GLY A 13 -32.49 8.28 -28.67
CA GLY A 13 -33.78 8.34 -28.00
C GLY A 13 -33.96 9.61 -27.18
N LYS A 14 -35.18 10.16 -27.18
CA LYS A 14 -35.55 11.33 -26.34
C LYS A 14 -35.59 11.02 -24.84
N LYS A 15 -35.72 9.75 -24.44
CA LYS A 15 -35.83 9.33 -23.03
C LYS A 15 -34.50 8.90 -22.43
N ASP A 16 -33.63 8.25 -23.21
CA ASP A 16 -32.34 7.75 -22.75
C ASP A 16 -31.26 8.01 -23.82
N PRO A 17 -30.22 8.82 -23.54
CA PRO A 17 -29.11 9.04 -24.46
C PRO A 17 -28.26 7.77 -24.67
N ASN A 18 -28.43 6.76 -23.81
CA ASN A 18 -27.75 5.46 -23.86
C ASN A 18 -28.34 4.50 -24.93
N TYR A 19 -29.48 4.83 -25.54
CA TYR A 19 -30.13 3.95 -26.51
C TYR A 19 -30.43 4.66 -27.83
N LEU A 20 -30.12 3.99 -28.93
CA LEU A 20 -30.45 4.37 -30.29
C LEU A 20 -31.71 3.61 -30.74
N LEU A 21 -32.70 4.29 -31.33
CA LEU A 21 -33.97 3.68 -31.77
C LEU A 21 -34.07 3.62 -33.31
N CYS A 22 -34.53 2.49 -33.87
CA CYS A 22 -35.09 2.43 -35.25
C CYS A 22 -36.60 2.67 -35.13
N TYR A 23 -37.12 3.76 -35.70
CA TYR A 23 -38.56 4.06 -35.70
C TYR A 23 -39.38 3.04 -36.50
N ASN A 24 -38.76 2.35 -37.45
CA ASN A 24 -39.40 1.34 -38.28
C ASN A 24 -39.55 0.00 -37.54
N CYS A 25 -38.49 -0.49 -36.89
CA CYS A 25 -38.52 -1.73 -36.11
C CYS A 25 -39.01 -1.54 -34.66
N LYS A 26 -39.15 -0.30 -34.18
CA LYS A 26 -39.42 0.06 -32.77
C LYS A 26 -38.45 -0.58 -31.74
N LYS A 27 -37.29 -1.07 -32.20
CA LYS A 27 -36.26 -1.67 -31.36
C LYS A 27 -35.24 -0.63 -30.89
N LYS A 28 -34.75 -0.85 -29.68
CA LYS A 28 -33.71 -0.06 -29.01
C LYS A 28 -32.39 -0.81 -29.13
N PHE A 29 -31.34 -0.13 -29.55
CA PHE A 29 -29.97 -0.62 -29.62
C PHE A 29 -29.15 0.14 -28.60
N LYS A 30 -28.26 -0.56 -27.89
CA LYS A 30 -27.36 0.08 -26.93
C LYS A 30 -26.38 0.96 -27.69
N ALA A 31 -26.30 2.24 -27.34
CA ALA A 31 -25.29 3.12 -27.91
C ALA A 31 -23.91 2.61 -27.49
N PRO A 32 -22.88 2.70 -28.36
CA PRO A 32 -21.51 2.50 -27.92
C PRO A 32 -21.22 3.55 -26.87
N GLN A 33 -21.02 3.10 -25.64
CA GLN A 33 -20.51 3.95 -24.59
C GLN A 33 -19.05 4.22 -24.94
N GLU A 34 -18.75 5.44 -25.36
CA GLU A 34 -17.38 5.93 -25.27
C GLU A 34 -17.01 5.82 -23.79
N LYS A 35 -16.16 4.85 -23.47
CA LYS A 35 -15.47 4.85 -22.18
C LYS A 35 -14.63 6.11 -22.21
N ALA A 36 -15.19 7.21 -21.71
CA ALA A 36 -14.44 8.42 -21.48
C ALA A 36 -13.20 8.00 -20.68
N PRO A 37 -11.98 8.38 -21.11
CA PRO A 37 -10.82 8.18 -20.26
C PRO A 37 -11.13 8.81 -18.90
N GLU A 38 -10.75 8.12 -17.83
CA GLU A 38 -10.87 8.49 -16.41
C GLU A 38 -10.08 9.77 -16.04
N GLU A 39 -10.08 10.78 -16.91
CA GLU A 39 -9.40 12.07 -16.73
C GLU A 39 -10.30 13.16 -16.14
N THR A 40 -11.58 12.88 -15.86
CA THR A 40 -12.47 13.86 -15.22
C THR A 40 -12.31 13.87 -13.69
N GLU A 41 -11.09 14.15 -13.22
CA GLU A 41 -10.86 14.57 -11.84
C GLU A 41 -9.91 15.76 -11.80
N GLN A 42 -10.39 16.90 -12.29
CA GLN A 42 -9.98 18.19 -11.77
C GLN A 42 -11.25 19.00 -11.52
N LYS A 43 -11.96 18.63 -10.44
CA LYS A 43 -13.24 19.23 -10.01
C LYS A 43 -13.12 20.72 -9.62
N TYR A 44 -11.89 21.23 -9.48
CA TYR A 44 -11.62 22.64 -9.18
C TYR A 44 -10.35 23.13 -9.88
N SER A 45 -10.46 24.29 -10.54
CA SER A 45 -9.39 24.97 -11.28
C SER A 45 -8.21 25.44 -10.41
N ASN A 46 -8.34 25.40 -9.08
CA ASN A 46 -7.30 25.79 -8.13
C ASN A 46 -6.33 24.65 -7.78
N ILE A 47 -6.59 23.43 -8.28
CA ILE A 47 -5.76 22.25 -8.01
C ILE A 47 -4.69 22.15 -9.10
N PRO A 48 -3.40 22.08 -8.75
CA PRO A 48 -2.34 21.88 -9.75
C PRO A 48 -2.58 20.61 -10.57
N PRO A 49 -2.20 20.62 -11.87
CA PRO A 49 -2.40 19.46 -12.75
C PRO A 49 -1.84 18.16 -12.14
N LYS A 50 -2.49 17.02 -12.44
CA LYS A 50 -2.13 15.70 -11.88
C LYS A 50 -0.63 15.37 -12.00
N HIS A 51 0.01 15.75 -13.11
CA HIS A 51 1.45 15.51 -13.32
C HIS A 51 2.34 16.33 -12.36
N VAL A 52 1.96 17.56 -12.03
CA VAL A 52 2.71 18.42 -11.08
C VAL A 52 2.59 17.84 -9.67
N ARG A 53 1.37 17.43 -9.29
CA ARG A 53 1.11 16.80 -8.00
C ARG A 53 1.91 15.51 -7.83
N LYS A 54 1.83 14.63 -8.83
CA LYS A 54 2.55 13.34 -8.82
C LYS A 54 4.05 13.53 -8.74
N LYS A 55 4.62 14.49 -9.49
CA LYS A 55 6.06 14.81 -9.43
C LYS A 55 6.49 15.23 -8.01
N ARG A 56 5.69 16.07 -7.34
CA ARG A 56 5.95 16.52 -5.97
C ARG A 56 5.85 15.37 -4.96
N GLU A 57 4.84 14.51 -5.09
CA GLU A 57 4.64 13.35 -4.22
C GLU A 57 5.77 12.32 -4.39
N ASP A 58 6.16 12.04 -5.64
CA ASP A 58 7.25 11.10 -5.94
C ASP A 58 8.60 11.61 -5.42
N GLU A 59 8.86 12.92 -5.50
CA GLU A 59 10.07 13.55 -4.96
C GLU A 59 10.12 13.45 -3.43
N MET A 60 9.00 13.77 -2.75
CA MET A 60 8.89 13.65 -1.29
C MET A 60 9.07 12.20 -0.82
N ARG A 61 8.46 11.25 -1.54
CA ARG A 61 8.61 9.82 -1.26
C ARG A 61 10.05 9.36 -1.44
N LYS A 62 10.71 9.78 -2.52
CA LYS A 62 12.10 9.42 -2.80
C LYS A 62 13.05 9.99 -1.73
N ALA A 63 12.83 11.21 -1.28
CA ALA A 63 13.63 11.81 -0.21
C ALA A 63 13.50 11.04 1.11
N TYR A 64 12.29 10.57 1.43
CA TYR A 64 12.05 9.72 2.59
C TYR A 64 12.75 8.36 2.45
N ASP A 65 12.59 7.70 1.30
CA ASP A 65 13.26 6.43 1.01
C ASP A 65 14.79 6.58 1.08
N GLU A 66 15.34 7.72 0.67
CA GLU A 66 16.77 8.02 0.75
C GLU A 66 17.25 8.15 2.21
N LEU A 67 16.56 8.95 3.04
CA LEU A 67 16.90 9.09 4.47
C LEU A 67 16.81 7.75 5.20
N LEU A 68 15.77 6.96 4.93
CA LEU A 68 15.60 5.63 5.50
C LEU A 68 16.67 4.63 5.02
N SER A 69 17.23 4.84 3.82
CA SER A 69 18.25 3.97 3.25
C SER A 69 19.69 4.24 3.73
N VAL A 70 19.96 5.42 4.30
CA VAL A 70 21.32 5.84 4.73
C VAL A 70 21.76 5.17 6.04
N GLU A 71 20.86 4.51 6.77
CA GLU A 71 21.17 3.92 8.09
C GLU A 71 21.72 2.48 8.03
N ASP A 72 21.54 1.77 6.90
CA ASP A 72 22.06 0.42 6.73
C ASP A 72 23.39 0.42 5.97
N GLY A 73 24.50 0.42 6.70
CA GLY A 73 25.87 0.18 6.20
C GLY A 73 26.09 -1.21 5.55
N LYS A 74 25.06 -1.83 4.98
CA LYS A 74 25.09 -3.15 4.35
C LYS A 74 24.74 -3.02 2.88
N LYS A 75 25.75 -3.19 2.03
CA LYS A 75 25.65 -3.40 0.57
C LYS A 75 24.48 -4.34 0.23
N LYS A 76 23.31 -3.81 -0.09
CA LYS A 76 22.23 -4.60 -0.71
C LYS A 76 22.18 -4.25 -2.19
N LYS A 77 22.52 -5.24 -3.01
CA LYS A 77 22.41 -5.23 -4.46
C LYS A 77 21.01 -4.75 -4.85
N LYS A 78 20.95 -3.76 -5.74
CA LYS A 78 19.73 -3.37 -6.45
C LYS A 78 19.18 -4.59 -7.18
N SER A 79 18.14 -5.23 -6.64
CA SER A 79 17.18 -5.98 -7.45
C SER A 79 16.06 -5.03 -7.82
N SER A 80 16.12 -4.57 -9.07
CA SER A 80 15.02 -3.98 -9.80
C SER A 80 13.75 -4.84 -9.72
N SER A 81 12.60 -4.17 -9.69
CA SER A 81 11.22 -4.72 -9.79
C SER A 81 10.57 -5.17 -8.49
N SER A 82 9.81 -4.27 -7.88
CA SER A 82 8.67 -4.65 -7.03
C SER A 82 7.51 -3.67 -7.24
N LYS A 83 6.52 -4.18 -7.98
CA LYS A 83 5.08 -3.86 -8.06
C LYS A 83 4.54 -3.05 -6.86
N PRO A 84 3.56 -2.14 -7.04
CA PRO A 84 2.98 -1.40 -5.93
C PRO A 84 2.36 -2.39 -4.95
N LYS A 85 2.97 -2.54 -3.77
CA LYS A 85 2.44 -3.36 -2.70
C LYS A 85 1.13 -2.74 -2.24
N LYS A 86 0.06 -3.52 -2.40
CA LYS A 86 -1.23 -3.40 -1.73
C LYS A 86 -1.00 -2.96 -0.28
N ARG A 87 -1.71 -1.91 0.16
CA ARG A 87 -1.75 -1.38 1.53
C ARG A 87 -1.77 -2.57 2.51
N GLU A 88 -0.63 -2.87 3.10
CA GLU A 88 -0.53 -3.82 4.20
C GLU A 88 -1.18 -3.09 5.39
N GLU A 89 -2.33 -3.59 5.83
CA GLU A 89 -2.97 -3.20 7.07
C GLU A 89 -1.99 -3.61 8.17
N TYR A 90 -1.35 -2.61 8.76
CA TYR A 90 -0.40 -2.76 9.84
C TYR A 90 -1.18 -3.23 11.06
N GLU A 91 -1.19 -4.55 11.27
CA GLU A 91 -1.53 -5.14 12.55
C GLU A 91 -0.46 -4.68 13.54
N TYR A 92 -0.90 -3.94 14.55
CA TYR A 92 -0.05 -3.45 15.62
C TYR A 92 0.39 -4.66 16.42
N ASP A 93 1.55 -5.22 16.09
CA ASP A 93 2.20 -6.22 16.92
C ASP A 93 2.67 -5.45 18.16
N ASP A 94 1.89 -5.54 19.24
CA ASP A 94 2.28 -5.18 20.60
C ASP A 94 3.46 -6.07 21.01
N VAL A 95 4.61 -5.85 20.36
CA VAL A 95 5.91 -6.34 20.80
C VAL A 95 6.17 -5.56 22.07
N TYR A 96 5.77 -6.14 23.19
CA TYR A 96 6.35 -5.83 24.48
C TYR A 96 7.86 -5.66 24.25
N ASP A 97 8.38 -4.47 24.54
CA ASP A 97 9.79 -4.28 24.84
C ASP A 97 10.10 -5.15 26.07
N ASP A 98 10.27 -6.46 25.85
CA ASP A 98 11.21 -7.25 26.61
C ASP A 98 12.58 -6.67 26.24
N GLU A 99 12.89 -5.47 26.77
CA GLU A 99 14.26 -5.07 27.03
C GLU A 99 14.91 -6.32 27.60
N PRO A 100 15.91 -6.93 26.94
CA PRO A 100 16.59 -8.05 27.54
C PRO A 100 17.31 -7.45 28.72
N MET A 101 16.72 -7.52 29.92
CA MET A 101 17.43 -7.26 31.16
C MET A 101 18.74 -8.02 31.00
N SER A 102 19.83 -7.25 30.95
CA SER A 102 21.14 -7.76 30.61
C SER A 102 21.31 -9.09 31.35
N LYS A 103 21.58 -10.17 30.63
CA LYS A 103 21.75 -11.48 31.29
C LYS A 103 22.94 -11.43 32.26
N ALA A 104 23.79 -10.39 32.20
CA ALA A 104 24.93 -10.18 33.06
C ALA A 104 24.57 -10.07 34.56
N PRO A 105 23.69 -9.16 35.04
CA PRO A 105 23.27 -9.14 36.45
C PRO A 105 22.66 -10.46 36.93
N ILE A 106 21.85 -11.14 36.12
CA ILE A 106 21.25 -12.42 36.49
C ILE A 106 22.32 -13.52 36.62
N ILE A 107 23.28 -13.57 35.68
CA ILE A 107 24.40 -14.53 35.72
C ILE A 107 25.33 -14.24 36.91
N ILE A 108 25.62 -12.97 37.21
CA ILE A 108 26.46 -12.56 38.34
C ILE A 108 25.82 -12.96 39.67
N LEU A 109 24.50 -12.77 39.81
CA LEU A 109 23.76 -13.19 41.01
C LEU A 109 23.78 -14.71 41.18
N GLY A 110 23.63 -15.47 40.10
CA GLY A 110 23.71 -16.94 40.14
C GLY A 110 25.06 -17.45 40.65
N ILE A 111 26.17 -16.87 40.16
CA ILE A 111 27.53 -17.26 40.59
C ILE A 111 27.75 -16.89 42.07
N ALA A 112 27.28 -15.73 42.51
CA ALA A 112 27.42 -15.30 43.90
C ALA A 112 26.74 -16.27 44.89
N ILE A 113 25.54 -16.74 44.55
CA ILE A 113 24.79 -17.70 45.40
C ILE A 113 25.53 -19.04 45.51
N ILE A 114 26.11 -19.53 44.40
CA ILE A 114 26.87 -20.79 44.40
C ILE A 114 28.11 -20.69 45.30
N VAL A 115 28.86 -19.59 45.21
CA VAL A 115 30.05 -19.37 46.04
C VAL A 115 29.69 -19.30 47.52
N VAL A 116 28.63 -18.57 47.88
CA VAL A 116 28.16 -18.47 49.26
C VAL A 116 27.70 -19.84 49.79
N GLY A 117 26.94 -20.59 48.98
CA GLY A 117 26.52 -21.95 49.34
C GLY A 117 27.70 -22.90 49.55
N ALA A 118 28.74 -22.82 48.72
CA ALA A 118 29.95 -23.62 48.86
C ALA A 118 30.74 -23.26 50.12
N VAL A 119 30.83 -21.98 50.49
CA VAL A 119 31.48 -21.54 51.73
C VAL A 119 30.71 -22.04 52.95
N ILE A 120 29.39 -21.90 52.96
CA ILE A 120 28.55 -22.41 54.07
C ILE A 120 28.68 -23.93 54.18
N ALA A 121 28.60 -24.66 53.07
CA ALA A 121 28.81 -26.10 53.05
C ALA A 121 30.21 -26.47 53.56
N TYR A 122 31.27 -25.77 53.12
CA TYR A 122 32.63 -25.98 53.62
C TYR A 122 32.74 -25.73 55.13
N MET A 123 32.08 -24.71 55.66
CA MET A 123 32.05 -24.44 57.11
C MET A 123 31.21 -25.46 57.90
N LEU A 124 30.26 -26.16 57.27
CA LEU A 124 29.44 -27.20 57.90
C LEU A 124 30.03 -28.62 57.76
N LEU A 125 30.88 -28.85 56.75
CA LEU A 125 31.59 -30.11 56.48
C LEU A 125 32.99 -30.16 57.12
N LYS A 126 33.46 -29.04 57.68
CA LYS A 126 34.71 -28.91 58.44
C LYS A 126 34.41 -28.96 59.93
#